data_AF-A0A5Y9JVZ8-F1
#
_entry.id   AF-A0A5Y9JVZ8-F1
#
_cell.length_a   1.000
_cell.length_b   1.000
_cell.length_c   1.000
_cell.angle_alpha   90.00
_cell.angle_beta   90.00
_cell.angle_gamma   90.00
#
_symmetry.space_group_name_H-M   'P 1'
#
loop_
_entity.id
_entity.type
_entity.pdbx_description
1 polymer ?
#
loop_
_entity_poly.entity_id
_entity_poly.type
_entity_poly.pdbx_seq_one_letter_code
_entity_poly.pdbx_strand_id
1 'polypeptide(L)'
;LKKYANKATIFCADSSYPILAKHGIKPDYVCMLERTEITAEFFNHDFGEFDNGICFIIKSIVHPNAINYLTKKTDNFTIVSTYASFIQYLKLDYFGYFNMGFSVAHMACYLSLHLNHKNIIFIGQDLAYAENGNSHPDDYQNSASYESRRYPHLYTLAYGGKEKIKTHHVWLMFKRNLEQDVQKIQKYLDTKIYNCTEGGARIEGTIEKPFLWACENLLDKDLNKPFEKLEPLSLNKQNEFLLKAYYKVCKSIKHCRDFNDNFIKVYDKIKNSFMSLQNSQKNEIFIQEIIQDIDKTKTQIDELCNTQKDLIQILGPLLT
;
A
#
# COMPACT_ATOMS: atom_id res chain seq x y z
N LEU A 1 3.37 -0.51 26.02
CA LEU A 1 3.49 0.59 25.04
C LEU A 1 3.18 1.94 25.66
N LYS A 2 1.99 2.15 26.25
CA LYS A 2 1.57 3.43 26.89
C LYS A 2 2.64 4.12 27.74
N LYS A 3 3.32 3.37 28.62
CA LYS A 3 4.39 3.88 29.51
C LYS A 3 5.65 4.38 28.78
N TYR A 4 5.88 3.94 27.55
CA TYR A 4 7.08 4.22 26.76
C TYR A 4 6.79 5.07 25.52
N ALA A 5 5.55 5.55 25.35
CA ALA A 5 5.12 6.19 24.10
C ALA A 5 5.86 7.50 23.78
N ASN A 6 6.31 8.23 24.80
CA ASN A 6 7.12 9.45 24.61
C ASN A 6 8.58 9.14 24.22
N LYS A 7 9.02 7.88 24.34
CA LYS A 7 10.40 7.44 24.10
C LYS A 7 10.63 6.77 22.75
N ALA A 8 9.56 6.54 22.00
CA ALA A 8 9.59 5.87 20.71
C ALA A 8 8.80 6.66 19.68
N THR A 9 9.19 6.59 18.41
CA THR A 9 8.29 6.97 17.31
C THR A 9 7.34 5.81 17.04
N ILE A 10 6.03 6.06 17.12
CA ILE A 10 5.00 5.04 16.97
C ILE A 10 4.36 5.16 15.59
N PHE A 11 4.59 4.14 14.77
CA PHE A 11 3.89 3.92 13.52
C PHE A 11 2.75 2.94 13.75
N CYS A 12 1.54 3.34 13.37
CA CYS A 12 0.32 2.57 13.59
C CYS A 12 -0.29 2.18 12.25
N ALA A 13 -0.74 0.94 12.13
CA ALA A 13 -1.62 0.56 11.03
C ALA A 13 -3.01 1.19 11.22
N ASP A 14 -3.69 1.51 10.13
CA ASP A 14 -5.09 1.96 10.09
C ASP A 14 -6.02 1.12 10.98
N SER A 15 -5.96 -0.21 10.91
CA SER A 15 -6.76 -1.12 11.74
C SER A 15 -6.47 -1.05 13.24
N SER A 16 -5.24 -0.64 13.60
CA SER A 16 -4.81 -0.50 14.99
C SER A 16 -5.11 0.88 15.56
N TYR A 17 -5.40 1.87 14.73
CA TYR A 17 -5.63 3.25 15.17
C TYR A 17 -6.81 3.38 16.15
N PRO A 18 -8.01 2.81 15.88
CA PRO A 18 -9.10 2.83 16.85
C PRO A 18 -8.76 2.10 18.16
N ILE A 19 -7.98 1.02 18.08
CA ILE A 19 -7.54 0.24 19.25
C ILE A 19 -6.60 1.10 20.11
N LEU A 20 -5.60 1.74 19.50
CA LEU A 20 -4.67 2.60 20.21
C LEU A 20 -5.37 3.81 20.84
N ALA A 21 -6.35 4.41 20.15
CA ALA A 21 -7.19 5.47 20.68
C ALA A 21 -7.96 5.03 21.93
N LYS A 22 -8.61 3.86 21.88
CA LYS A 22 -9.33 3.27 23.02
C LYS A 22 -8.43 3.10 24.25
N HIS A 23 -7.16 2.74 24.06
CA HIS A 23 -6.20 2.54 25.15
C HIS A 23 -5.43 3.82 25.55
N GLY A 24 -5.71 4.95 24.89
CA GLY A 24 -5.04 6.23 25.12
C GLY A 24 -3.55 6.18 24.80
N ILE A 25 -3.19 5.53 23.69
CA ILE A 25 -1.83 5.45 23.17
C ILE A 25 -1.79 6.25 21.87
N LYS A 26 -1.28 7.48 21.91
CA LYS A 26 -1.24 8.32 20.71
C LYS A 26 -0.09 7.89 19.78
N PRO A 27 -0.35 7.44 18.54
CA PRO A 27 0.70 7.20 17.57
C PRO A 27 1.23 8.52 16.99
N ASP A 28 2.44 8.51 16.44
CA ASP A 28 2.97 9.67 15.71
C ASP A 28 2.56 9.62 14.23
N TYR A 29 2.52 8.41 13.68
CA TYR A 29 2.10 8.16 12.30
C TYR A 29 1.00 7.10 12.23
N VAL A 30 -0.02 7.33 11.41
CA VAL A 30 -1.03 6.33 11.06
C VAL A 30 -0.97 6.06 9.57
N CYS A 31 -0.75 4.81 9.16
CA CYS A 31 -0.55 4.42 7.77
C CYS A 31 -1.79 3.70 7.21
N MET A 32 -2.17 4.00 5.96
CA MET A 32 -3.24 3.28 5.25
C MET A 32 -2.82 2.96 3.82
N LEU A 33 -2.96 1.69 3.43
CA LEU A 33 -2.63 1.18 2.10
C LEU A 33 -3.87 0.70 1.33
N GLU A 34 -4.88 0.24 2.06
CA GLU A 34 -6.03 -0.48 1.53
C GLU A 34 -7.07 0.42 0.85
N ARG A 35 -7.82 -0.15 -0.10
CA ARG A 35 -8.70 0.58 -1.02
C ARG A 35 -10.19 0.28 -0.80
N THR A 36 -10.49 -0.45 0.27
CA THR A 36 -11.86 -0.91 0.54
C THR A 36 -12.61 0.09 1.41
N GLU A 37 -13.93 0.07 1.30
CA GLU A 37 -14.79 0.87 2.17
C GLU A 37 -14.62 0.47 3.65
N ILE A 38 -14.60 -0.85 3.95
CA ILE A 38 -14.39 -1.38 5.31
C ILE A 38 -13.13 -0.82 5.97
N THR A 39 -12.03 -0.70 5.22
CA THR A 39 -10.77 -0.17 5.76
C THR A 39 -10.82 1.34 5.97
N ALA A 40 -11.61 2.08 5.17
CA ALA A 40 -11.80 3.51 5.39
C ALA A 40 -12.57 3.83 6.68
N GLU A 41 -13.43 2.92 7.13
CA GLU A 41 -14.20 3.08 8.37
C GLU A 41 -13.33 3.12 9.63
N PHE A 42 -12.05 2.72 9.56
CA PHE A 42 -11.10 2.95 10.65
C PHE A 42 -10.83 4.44 10.90
N PHE A 43 -11.09 5.31 9.92
CA PHE A 43 -10.98 6.77 10.08
C PHE A 43 -12.32 7.45 10.38
N ASN A 44 -13.43 6.71 10.32
CA ASN A 44 -14.78 7.20 10.65
C ASN A 44 -15.04 7.23 12.17
N HIS A 45 -14.10 7.83 12.90
CA HIS A 45 -14.20 8.06 14.33
C HIS A 45 -13.83 9.50 14.62
N ASP A 46 -14.48 10.11 15.60
CA ASP A 46 -14.07 11.40 16.14
C ASP A 46 -13.41 11.16 17.50
N PHE A 47 -12.08 11.24 17.54
CA PHE A 47 -11.32 11.15 18.79
C PHE A 47 -10.90 12.53 19.32
N GLY A 48 -11.38 13.63 18.72
CA GLY A 48 -11.12 15.00 19.14
C GLY A 48 -9.63 15.31 19.29
N GLU A 49 -9.24 15.82 20.46
CA GLU A 49 -7.86 16.23 20.75
C GLU A 49 -6.84 15.10 20.67
N PHE A 50 -7.28 13.84 20.73
CA PHE A 50 -6.37 12.69 20.56
C PHE A 50 -5.66 12.72 19.20
N ASP A 51 -6.35 13.18 18.15
CA ASP A 51 -5.80 13.21 16.78
C ASP A 51 -4.79 14.35 16.58
N ASN A 52 -4.69 15.28 17.53
CA ASN A 52 -3.77 16.41 17.44
C ASN A 52 -2.31 15.95 17.40
N GLY A 53 -1.65 16.27 16.28
CA GLY A 53 -0.25 15.98 16.03
C GLY A 53 0.02 14.60 15.41
N ILE A 54 -1.00 13.77 15.20
CA ILE A 54 -0.86 12.53 14.42
C ILE A 54 -0.68 12.89 12.95
N CYS A 55 0.30 12.30 12.28
CA CYS A 55 0.48 12.42 10.83
C CYS A 55 -0.09 11.19 10.11
N PHE A 56 -1.13 11.38 9.32
CA PHE A 56 -1.74 10.28 8.56
C PHE A 56 -1.03 10.14 7.20
N ILE A 57 -0.45 8.98 6.92
CA ILE A 57 0.23 8.69 5.66
C ILE A 57 -0.61 7.68 4.88
N ILE A 58 -1.26 8.13 3.81
CA ILE A 58 -2.26 7.33 3.09
C ILE A 58 -1.88 7.16 1.62
N LYS A 59 -2.12 5.98 1.07
CA LYS A 59 -1.84 5.73 -0.35
C LYS A 59 -2.81 6.51 -1.25
N SER A 60 -2.35 6.96 -2.42
CA SER A 60 -3.16 7.73 -3.38
C SER A 60 -4.35 7.02 -4.02
N ILE A 61 -4.57 5.75 -3.66
CA ILE A 61 -5.67 4.92 -4.17
C ILE A 61 -6.53 4.34 -3.04
N VAL A 62 -6.42 4.90 -1.83
CA VAL A 62 -7.34 4.56 -0.73
C VAL A 62 -8.78 4.90 -1.12
N HIS A 63 -9.73 4.28 -0.42
CA HIS A 63 -11.15 4.57 -0.67
C HIS A 63 -11.46 6.06 -0.40
N PRO A 64 -12.27 6.74 -1.22
CA PRO A 64 -12.55 8.17 -1.07
C PRO A 64 -13.09 8.57 0.31
N ASN A 65 -13.83 7.67 0.98
CA ASN A 65 -14.31 7.93 2.34
C ASN A 65 -13.18 8.19 3.33
N ALA A 66 -12.03 7.51 3.20
CA ALA A 66 -10.89 7.74 4.09
C ALA A 66 -10.39 9.19 3.98
N ILE A 67 -10.33 9.73 2.76
CA ILE A 67 -9.96 11.14 2.53
C ILE A 67 -11.04 12.06 3.09
N ASN A 68 -12.32 11.78 2.84
CA ASN A 68 -13.45 12.57 3.34
C ASN A 68 -13.52 12.62 4.88
N TYR A 69 -13.19 11.52 5.57
CA TYR A 69 -13.13 11.49 7.02
C TYR A 69 -11.91 12.25 7.55
N LEU A 70 -10.74 12.09 6.93
CA LEU A 70 -9.53 12.81 7.33
C LEU A 70 -9.66 14.32 7.12
N THR A 71 -10.20 14.80 6.00
CA THR A 71 -10.34 16.25 5.73
C THR A 71 -11.27 16.97 6.70
N LYS A 72 -12.20 16.23 7.35
CA LYS A 72 -13.06 16.78 8.42
C LYS A 72 -12.36 16.82 9.78
N LYS A 73 -11.29 16.03 9.95
CA LYS A 73 -10.61 15.78 11.22
C LYS A 73 -9.28 16.54 11.34
N THR A 74 -8.50 16.57 10.27
CA THR A 74 -7.14 17.10 10.30
C THR A 74 -6.67 17.53 8.91
N ASP A 75 -5.77 18.52 8.89
CA ASP A 75 -4.96 18.88 7.72
C ASP A 75 -3.61 18.14 7.68
N ASN A 76 -3.26 17.41 8.75
CA ASN A 76 -1.98 16.73 8.91
C ASN A 76 -2.00 15.32 8.31
N PHE A 77 -2.37 15.22 7.04
CA PHE A 77 -2.28 13.97 6.29
C PHE A 77 -1.53 14.16 4.98
N THR A 78 -0.78 13.15 4.58
CA THR A 78 -0.01 13.11 3.34
C THR A 78 -0.50 11.97 2.46
N ILE A 79 -0.84 12.31 1.22
CA ILE A 79 -1.11 11.33 0.19
C ILE A 79 0.20 10.94 -0.47
N VAL A 80 0.53 9.65 -0.42
CA VAL A 80 1.74 9.08 -1.02
C VAL A 80 1.40 8.19 -2.21
N SER A 81 2.26 8.16 -3.22
CA SER A 81 2.10 7.30 -4.40
C SER A 81 3.34 6.44 -4.62
N THR A 82 3.12 5.19 -5.04
CA THR A 82 4.20 4.35 -5.56
C THR A 82 4.49 4.71 -7.02
N TYR A 83 5.60 4.20 -7.54
CA TYR A 83 5.95 4.33 -8.94
C TYR A 83 4.89 3.67 -9.82
N ALA A 84 4.27 4.47 -10.69
CA ALA A 84 3.42 3.98 -11.77
C ALA A 84 3.50 4.95 -12.95
N SER A 85 3.35 4.44 -14.18
CA SER A 85 3.57 5.25 -15.40
C SER A 85 2.65 6.47 -15.44
N PHE A 86 1.40 6.34 -15.00
CA PHE A 86 0.48 7.47 -14.93
C PHE A 86 0.91 8.50 -13.89
N ILE A 87 1.35 8.08 -12.70
CA ILE A 87 1.80 8.99 -11.65
C ILE A 87 3.04 9.77 -12.10
N GLN A 88 4.00 9.13 -12.76
CA GLN A 88 5.16 9.84 -13.35
C GLN A 88 4.76 10.78 -14.48
N TYR A 89 3.75 10.40 -15.25
CA TYR A 89 3.23 11.27 -16.29
C TYR A 89 2.71 12.59 -15.71
N LEU A 90 2.19 12.61 -14.47
CA LEU A 90 1.75 13.82 -13.76
C LEU A 90 2.89 14.80 -13.43
N LYS A 91 4.17 14.35 -13.43
CA LYS A 91 5.35 15.18 -13.18
C LYS A 91 5.34 15.89 -11.82
N LEU A 92 4.97 15.14 -10.78
CA LEU A 92 5.02 15.57 -9.38
C LEU A 92 6.30 15.07 -8.68
N ASP A 93 7.39 14.91 -9.44
CA ASP A 93 8.66 14.32 -8.98
C ASP A 93 9.27 15.05 -7.77
N TYR A 94 8.94 16.32 -7.55
CA TYR A 94 9.36 17.11 -6.38
C TYR A 94 8.98 16.44 -5.05
N PHE A 95 7.80 15.81 -4.98
CA PHE A 95 7.30 15.15 -3.77
C PHE A 95 7.83 13.72 -3.60
N GLY A 96 8.53 13.20 -4.61
CA GLY A 96 9.05 11.85 -4.63
C GLY A 96 7.98 10.77 -4.79
N TYR A 97 8.44 9.52 -4.79
CA TYR A 97 7.60 8.33 -4.84
C TYR A 97 7.98 7.41 -3.69
N PHE A 98 6.97 6.84 -3.04
CA PHE A 98 7.16 5.96 -1.91
C PHE A 98 6.67 4.56 -2.26
N ASN A 99 7.58 3.60 -2.40
CA ASN A 99 7.17 2.21 -2.57
C ASN A 99 6.79 1.65 -1.20
N MET A 100 5.52 1.33 -0.98
CA MET A 100 4.97 1.02 0.35
C MET A 100 4.93 -0.48 0.68
N GLY A 101 5.43 -1.35 -0.19
CA GLY A 101 5.37 -2.80 -0.01
C GLY A 101 3.94 -3.37 -0.14
N PHE A 102 3.71 -4.53 0.49
CA PHE A 102 2.50 -5.34 0.28
C PHE A 102 1.44 -5.21 1.39
N SER A 103 1.78 -4.59 2.52
CA SER A 103 0.84 -4.37 3.63
C SER A 103 1.20 -3.09 4.38
N VAL A 104 0.29 -2.62 5.23
CA VAL A 104 0.50 -1.42 6.06
C VAL A 104 1.73 -1.55 6.97
N ALA A 105 2.07 -2.77 7.41
CA ALA A 105 3.29 -3.03 8.18
C ALA A 105 4.57 -2.81 7.36
N HIS A 106 4.59 -3.20 6.08
CA HIS A 106 5.72 -2.90 5.19
C HIS A 106 5.85 -1.40 4.99
N MET A 107 4.73 -0.70 4.78
CA MET A 107 4.70 0.74 4.65
C MET A 107 5.27 1.45 5.88
N ALA A 108 4.85 1.05 7.08
CA ALA A 108 5.37 1.59 8.34
C ALA A 108 6.87 1.31 8.50
N CYS A 109 7.32 0.09 8.19
CA CYS A 109 8.72 -0.30 8.23
C CYS A 109 9.56 0.59 7.29
N TYR A 110 9.17 0.70 6.02
CA TYR A 110 9.91 1.51 5.04
C TYR A 110 9.90 3.00 5.37
N LEU A 111 8.76 3.53 5.85
CA LEU A 111 8.68 4.92 6.29
C LEU A 111 9.67 5.16 7.43
N SER A 112 9.76 4.23 8.38
CA SER A 112 10.72 4.36 9.48
C SER A 112 12.18 4.35 9.01
N LEU A 113 12.50 3.61 7.95
CA LEU A 113 13.83 3.64 7.31
C LEU A 113 14.11 4.98 6.62
N HIS A 114 13.14 5.52 5.89
CA HIS A 114 13.27 6.84 5.25
C HIS A 114 13.43 7.98 6.27
N LEU A 115 12.87 7.81 7.47
CA LEU A 115 13.07 8.70 8.61
C LEU A 115 14.36 8.40 9.41
N ASN A 116 15.23 7.52 8.88
CA ASN A 116 16.53 7.15 9.44
C ASN A 116 16.49 6.53 10.85
N HIS A 117 15.40 5.86 11.22
CA HIS A 117 15.37 5.12 12.48
C HIS A 117 16.37 3.96 12.47
N LYS A 118 17.13 3.86 13.57
CA LYS A 118 18.22 2.87 13.75
C LYS A 118 17.77 1.58 14.41
N ASN A 119 16.71 1.64 15.21
CA ASN A 119 16.10 0.48 15.84
C ASN A 119 14.62 0.47 15.48
N ILE A 120 14.17 -0.58 14.80
CA ILE A 120 12.76 -0.79 14.41
C ILE A 120 12.23 -1.95 15.24
N ILE A 121 11.12 -1.76 15.94
CA ILE A 121 10.53 -2.74 16.85
C ILE A 121 9.13 -3.10 16.33
N PHE A 122 8.94 -4.37 15.96
CA PHE A 122 7.62 -4.87 15.57
C PHE A 122 6.85 -5.38 16.79
N ILE A 123 5.64 -4.85 16.97
CA ILE A 123 4.67 -5.28 17.98
C ILE A 123 3.33 -5.53 17.31
N GLY A 124 2.65 -6.62 17.68
CA GLY A 124 1.38 -7.02 17.06
C GLY A 124 1.51 -7.40 15.59
N GLN A 125 2.72 -7.72 15.11
CA GLN A 125 2.96 -8.22 13.76
C GLN A 125 2.85 -9.74 13.75
N ASP A 126 1.67 -10.25 14.10
CA ASP A 126 1.48 -11.68 14.42
C ASP A 126 1.72 -12.58 13.20
N LEU A 127 1.16 -12.22 12.04
CA LEU A 127 1.19 -13.02 10.80
C LEU A 127 0.75 -14.48 11.02
N ALA A 128 -0.07 -14.69 12.03
CA ALA A 128 -0.51 -15.97 12.54
C ALA A 128 -1.83 -15.81 13.30
N TYR A 129 -2.58 -16.90 13.42
CA TYR A 129 -3.78 -16.92 14.25
C TYR A 129 -3.39 -17.05 15.71
N ALA A 130 -4.18 -16.45 16.60
CA ALA A 130 -4.09 -16.70 18.03
C ALA A 130 -4.43 -18.17 18.35
N GLU A 131 -4.05 -18.63 19.55
CA GLU A 131 -4.29 -20.01 20.00
C GLU A 131 -5.79 -20.39 19.96
N ASN A 132 -6.66 -19.44 20.31
CA ASN A 132 -8.11 -19.59 20.22
C ASN A 132 -8.67 -19.55 18.78
N GLY A 133 -7.82 -19.38 17.76
CA GLY A 133 -8.18 -19.30 16.35
C GLY A 133 -8.57 -17.91 15.84
N ASN A 134 -8.54 -16.88 16.69
CA ASN A 134 -8.81 -15.50 16.25
C ASN A 134 -7.74 -15.04 15.25
N SER A 135 -8.19 -14.23 14.29
CA SER A 135 -7.35 -13.61 13.26
C SER A 135 -6.85 -12.23 13.65
N HIS A 136 -7.54 -11.58 14.57
CA HIS A 136 -7.32 -10.22 15.01
C HIS A 136 -7.53 -10.12 16.52
N PRO A 137 -7.06 -9.04 17.17
CA PRO A 137 -7.34 -8.77 18.58
C PRO A 137 -8.84 -8.61 18.86
N ASP A 138 -9.25 -8.84 20.11
CA ASP A 138 -10.66 -8.74 20.54
C ASP A 138 -11.26 -7.35 20.31
N ASP A 139 -10.43 -6.30 20.39
CA ASP A 139 -10.82 -4.91 20.17
C ASP A 139 -10.90 -4.51 18.67
N TYR A 140 -10.67 -5.45 17.74
CA TYR A 140 -10.75 -5.14 16.32
C TYR A 140 -12.19 -4.84 15.89
N GLN A 141 -12.38 -3.68 15.27
CA GLN A 141 -13.70 -3.14 14.91
C GLN A 141 -14.55 -4.08 14.04
N ASN A 142 -13.93 -4.90 13.20
CA ASN A 142 -14.62 -5.82 12.29
C ASN A 142 -14.75 -7.25 12.84
N SER A 143 -14.55 -7.47 14.15
CA SER A 143 -14.50 -8.75 14.88
C SER A 143 -13.15 -9.45 14.86
N ALA A 144 -12.71 -9.98 16.01
CA ALA A 144 -11.51 -10.81 16.18
C ALA A 144 -11.44 -12.00 15.19
N SER A 145 -12.60 -12.50 14.75
CA SER A 145 -12.73 -13.65 13.84
C SER A 145 -12.88 -13.28 12.36
N TYR A 146 -12.75 -12.00 12.00
CA TYR A 146 -13.02 -11.45 10.66
C TYR A 146 -12.42 -12.28 9.51
N GLU A 147 -11.19 -12.78 9.65
CA GLU A 147 -10.51 -13.59 8.62
C GLU A 147 -10.21 -15.03 9.05
N SER A 148 -10.70 -15.46 10.22
CA SER A 148 -10.32 -16.77 10.81
C SER A 148 -10.71 -17.98 9.95
N ARG A 149 -11.72 -17.85 9.10
CA ARG A 149 -12.19 -18.90 8.17
C ARG A 149 -12.06 -18.52 6.70
N ARG A 150 -11.45 -17.38 6.40
CA ARG A 150 -11.35 -16.85 5.02
C ARG A 150 -10.43 -17.70 4.13
N TYR A 151 -9.40 -18.30 4.74
CA TYR A 151 -8.36 -19.02 4.04
C TYR A 151 -8.08 -20.39 4.68
N PRO A 152 -7.61 -21.38 3.90
CA PRO A 152 -7.09 -22.62 4.45
C PRO A 152 -5.94 -22.35 5.44
N HIS A 153 -5.96 -23.03 6.58
CA HIS A 153 -4.90 -22.92 7.57
C HIS A 153 -3.65 -23.67 7.12
N LEU A 154 -2.53 -22.97 7.22
CA LEU A 154 -1.17 -23.46 7.03
C LEU A 154 -0.41 -23.32 8.35
N TYR A 155 0.84 -23.77 8.39
CA TYR A 155 1.71 -23.64 9.55
C TYR A 155 3.04 -22.99 9.19
N THR A 156 3.57 -22.20 10.11
CA THR A 156 4.92 -21.62 10.04
C THR A 156 5.61 -21.72 11.40
N LEU A 157 6.90 -21.42 11.47
CA LEU A 157 7.59 -21.39 12.75
C LEU A 157 7.05 -20.25 13.61
N ALA A 158 6.69 -20.57 14.85
CA ALA A 158 6.36 -19.58 15.86
C ALA A 158 7.61 -18.82 16.29
N TYR A 159 7.41 -17.65 16.89
CA TYR A 159 8.44 -16.90 17.59
C TYR A 159 9.32 -17.84 18.46
N GLY A 160 10.64 -17.66 18.43
CA GLY A 160 11.60 -18.53 19.11
C GLY A 160 12.00 -19.79 18.31
N GLY A 161 11.35 -20.05 17.18
CA GLY A 161 11.82 -20.99 16.14
C GLY A 161 11.68 -22.49 16.47
N LYS A 162 11.01 -22.86 17.57
CA LYS A 162 10.84 -24.25 17.99
C LYS A 162 9.48 -24.83 17.62
N GLU A 163 8.42 -24.06 17.87
CA GLU A 163 7.05 -24.51 17.68
C GLU A 163 6.50 -24.07 16.32
N LYS A 164 5.35 -24.62 15.95
CA LYS A 164 4.61 -24.22 14.76
C LYS A 164 3.32 -23.51 15.16
N ILE A 165 3.02 -22.42 14.46
CA ILE A 165 1.80 -21.64 14.65
C ILE A 165 0.96 -21.63 13.37
N LYS A 166 -0.37 -21.57 13.52
CA LYS A 166 -1.30 -21.52 12.39
C LYS A 166 -1.21 -20.16 11.69
N THR A 167 -1.26 -20.17 10.36
CA THR A 167 -1.22 -18.98 9.50
C THR A 167 -1.96 -19.27 8.19
N HIS A 168 -1.89 -18.39 7.19
CA HIS A 168 -2.40 -18.65 5.84
C HIS A 168 -1.48 -18.04 4.77
N HIS A 169 -1.76 -18.34 3.50
CA HIS A 169 -0.85 -18.04 2.39
C HIS A 169 -0.56 -16.54 2.18
N VAL A 170 -1.52 -15.65 2.46
CA VAL A 170 -1.30 -14.19 2.34
C VAL A 170 -0.37 -13.69 3.44
N TRP A 171 -0.57 -14.10 4.70
CA TRP A 171 0.37 -13.76 5.78
C TRP A 171 1.76 -14.36 5.57
N LEU A 172 1.86 -15.57 5.00
CA LEU A 172 3.14 -16.14 4.59
C LEU A 172 3.82 -15.32 3.49
N MET A 173 3.05 -14.79 2.53
CA MET A 173 3.57 -13.88 1.52
C MET A 173 4.10 -12.60 2.16
N PHE A 174 3.33 -11.97 3.06
CA PHE A 174 3.78 -10.77 3.80
C PHE A 174 5.05 -11.05 4.61
N LYS A 175 5.06 -12.15 5.37
CA LYS A 175 6.20 -12.63 6.13
C LYS A 175 7.45 -12.75 5.27
N ARG A 176 7.37 -13.47 4.14
CA ARG A 176 8.52 -13.71 3.25
C ARG A 176 9.06 -12.42 2.63
N ASN A 177 8.18 -11.49 2.26
CA ASN A 177 8.62 -10.18 1.75
C ASN A 177 9.34 -9.38 2.84
N LEU A 178 8.77 -9.34 4.05
CA LEU A 178 9.40 -8.68 5.19
C LEU A 178 10.76 -9.31 5.53
N GLU A 179 10.92 -10.63 5.46
CA GLU A 179 12.20 -11.32 5.64
C GLU A 179 13.24 -10.92 4.58
N GLN A 180 12.82 -10.80 3.31
CA GLN A 180 13.70 -10.31 2.25
C GLN A 180 14.12 -8.86 2.48
N ASP A 181 13.21 -8.03 2.97
CA ASP A 181 13.51 -6.65 3.32
C ASP A 181 14.46 -6.56 4.49
N VAL A 182 14.22 -7.32 5.57
CA VAL A 182 15.10 -7.40 6.74
C VAL A 182 16.50 -7.82 6.32
N GLN A 183 16.66 -8.82 5.45
CA GLN A 183 17.96 -9.23 4.92
C GLN A 183 18.67 -8.08 4.19
N LYS A 184 17.96 -7.33 3.33
CA LYS A 184 18.54 -6.18 2.63
C LYS A 184 18.90 -5.05 3.58
N ILE A 185 18.03 -4.75 4.53
CA ILE A 185 18.23 -3.69 5.54
C ILE A 185 19.48 -4.02 6.34
N GLN A 186 19.62 -5.24 6.87
CA GLN A 186 20.78 -5.65 7.65
C GLN A 186 22.08 -5.69 6.83
N LYS A 187 21.98 -5.95 5.52
CA LYS A 187 23.15 -5.99 4.64
C LYS A 187 23.64 -4.59 4.25
N TYR A 188 22.73 -3.64 4.05
CA TYR A 188 23.06 -2.35 3.43
C TYR A 188 22.90 -1.15 4.36
N LEU A 189 22.17 -1.29 5.47
CA LEU A 189 21.87 -0.22 6.41
C LEU A 189 22.33 -0.61 7.81
N ASP A 190 22.83 0.38 8.55
CA ASP A 190 23.07 0.26 9.98
C ASP A 190 21.75 0.46 10.75
N THR A 191 20.81 -0.47 10.57
CA THR A 191 19.51 -0.50 11.22
C THR A 191 19.22 -1.91 11.74
N LYS A 192 18.83 -2.01 13.01
CA LYS A 192 18.42 -3.27 13.65
C LYS A 192 16.90 -3.37 13.67
N ILE A 193 16.40 -4.57 13.35
CA ILE A 193 14.97 -4.88 13.36
C ILE A 193 14.73 -5.95 14.42
N TYR A 194 13.81 -5.63 15.33
CA TYR A 194 13.42 -6.48 16.45
C TYR A 194 12.01 -6.99 16.23
N ASN A 195 11.82 -8.31 16.31
CA ASN A 195 10.49 -8.88 16.44
C ASN A 195 10.20 -9.01 17.93
N CYS A 196 9.22 -8.25 18.41
CA CYS A 196 8.76 -8.25 19.80
C CYS A 196 7.31 -8.72 19.90
N THR A 197 6.90 -9.63 19.02
CA THR A 197 5.57 -10.23 18.99
C THR A 197 5.68 -11.70 19.37
N GLU A 198 5.72 -11.99 20.67
CA GLU A 198 6.01 -13.32 21.21
C GLU A 198 4.95 -14.38 20.85
N GLY A 199 3.71 -13.96 20.62
CA GLY A 199 2.61 -14.85 20.19
C GLY A 199 2.51 -15.04 18.67
N GLY A 200 3.41 -14.44 17.89
CA GLY A 200 3.35 -14.41 16.44
C GLY A 200 4.24 -15.44 15.74
N ALA A 201 4.29 -15.34 14.42
CA ALA A 201 5.23 -16.06 13.58
C ALA A 201 6.66 -15.51 13.76
N ARG A 202 7.65 -16.41 13.68
CA ARG A 202 9.06 -16.03 13.58
C ARG A 202 9.33 -15.36 12.25
N ILE A 203 9.86 -14.14 12.25
CA ILE A 203 10.29 -13.42 11.04
C ILE A 203 11.81 -13.55 10.94
N GLU A 204 12.28 -14.38 10.01
CA GLU A 204 13.71 -14.69 9.84
C GLU A 204 14.54 -13.44 9.56
N GLY A 205 15.76 -13.41 10.09
CA GLY A 205 16.64 -12.23 10.07
C GLY A 205 16.38 -11.24 11.20
N THR A 206 15.16 -11.12 11.73
CA THR A 206 14.91 -10.20 12.85
C THR A 206 15.53 -10.69 14.16
N ILE A 207 15.78 -9.75 15.08
CA ILE A 207 16.24 -10.06 16.44
C ILE A 207 15.00 -10.28 17.30
N GLU A 208 14.76 -11.53 17.71
CA GLU A 208 13.65 -11.87 18.62
C GLU A 208 14.02 -11.46 20.06
N LYS A 209 13.25 -10.52 20.62
CA LYS A 209 13.34 -10.08 22.02
C LYS A 209 11.95 -9.83 22.59
N PRO A 210 11.71 -10.11 23.89
CA PRO A 210 10.46 -9.71 24.52
C PRO A 210 10.24 -8.21 24.41
N PHE A 211 8.99 -7.76 24.27
CA PHE A 211 8.73 -6.33 24.12
C PHE A 211 9.20 -5.51 25.33
N LEU A 212 9.08 -6.06 26.54
CA LEU A 212 9.59 -5.43 27.75
C LEU A 212 11.10 -5.21 27.68
N TRP A 213 11.86 -6.18 27.16
CA TRP A 213 13.31 -6.04 26.98
C TRP A 213 13.62 -4.87 26.03
N ALA A 214 12.90 -4.75 24.92
CA ALA A 214 13.10 -3.65 23.97
C ALA A 214 12.79 -2.29 24.63
N CYS A 215 11.73 -2.21 25.45
CA CYS A 215 11.40 -1.01 26.21
C CYS A 215 12.53 -0.61 27.17
N GLU A 216 13.05 -1.55 27.94
CA GLU A 216 14.08 -1.28 28.96
C GLU A 216 15.46 -0.99 28.38
N ASN A 217 15.79 -1.55 27.22
CA ASN A 217 17.14 -1.50 26.64
C ASN A 217 17.28 -0.53 25.45
N LEU A 218 16.19 -0.20 24.77
CA LEU A 218 16.22 0.65 23.57
C LEU A 218 15.48 1.98 23.74
N LEU A 219 14.54 2.08 24.70
CA LEU A 219 13.69 3.25 24.92
C LEU A 219 14.07 3.93 26.25
N ASP A 220 15.32 4.36 26.37
CA ASP A 220 15.86 4.96 27.59
C ASP A 220 15.50 6.46 27.71
N LYS A 221 15.46 7.18 26.59
CA LYS A 221 15.29 8.64 26.51
C LYS A 221 13.92 9.06 25.99
N ASP A 222 13.38 10.13 26.55
CA ASP A 222 12.23 10.81 25.97
C ASP A 222 12.63 11.52 24.67
N LEU A 223 11.74 11.43 23.68
CA LEU A 223 11.88 12.13 22.41
C LEU A 223 11.22 13.50 22.53
N ASN A 224 11.80 14.49 21.85
CA ASN A 224 11.19 15.81 21.71
C ASN A 224 10.02 15.72 20.72
N LYS A 225 8.83 15.50 21.26
CA LYS A 225 7.57 15.44 20.51
C LYS A 225 6.72 16.69 20.75
N PRO A 226 5.92 17.16 19.78
CA PRO A 226 5.79 16.62 18.42
C PRO A 226 7.05 16.87 17.58
N PHE A 227 7.27 16.01 16.58
CA PHE A 227 8.38 16.19 15.64
C PHE A 227 8.17 17.44 14.78
N GLU A 228 9.27 18.01 14.29
CA GLU A 228 9.25 19.16 13.38
C GLU A 228 8.39 18.85 12.14
N LYS A 229 7.46 19.75 11.84
CA LYS A 229 6.61 19.63 10.65
C LYS A 229 7.37 20.10 9.43
N LEU A 230 7.16 19.43 8.31
CA LEU A 230 7.62 19.93 7.02
C LEU A 230 6.72 21.09 6.60
N GLU A 231 7.34 22.23 6.28
CA GLU A 231 6.60 23.37 5.75
C GLU A 231 6.09 23.07 4.34
N PRO A 232 4.80 23.35 4.05
CA PRO A 232 4.29 23.20 2.71
C PRO A 232 4.93 24.21 1.76
N LEU A 233 4.88 23.92 0.46
CA LEU A 233 5.26 24.89 -0.57
C LEU A 233 4.41 26.16 -0.43
N SER A 234 4.91 27.31 -0.92
CA SER A 234 4.08 28.51 -1.05
C SER A 234 2.81 28.23 -1.86
N LEU A 235 1.70 28.90 -1.54
CA LEU A 235 0.42 28.71 -2.23
C LEU A 235 0.54 28.85 -3.76
N ASN A 236 1.36 29.80 -4.23
CA ASN A 236 1.62 29.98 -5.65
C ASN A 236 2.28 28.74 -6.29
N LYS A 237 3.24 28.12 -5.60
CA LYS A 237 3.88 26.88 -6.08
C LYS A 237 2.94 25.68 -6.01
N GLN A 238 2.12 25.58 -4.96
CA GLN A 238 1.09 24.55 -4.89
C GLN A 238 0.11 24.66 -6.06
N ASN A 239 -0.40 25.86 -6.34
CA ASN A 239 -1.30 26.12 -7.46
C ASN A 239 -0.65 25.84 -8.83
N GLU A 240 0.63 26.19 -8.99
CA GLU A 240 1.39 25.89 -10.21
C GLU A 240 1.45 24.37 -10.47
N PHE A 241 1.82 23.57 -9.46
CA PHE A 241 1.86 22.11 -9.58
C PHE A 241 0.47 21.50 -9.81
N LEU A 242 -0.55 21.99 -9.09
CA LEU A 242 -1.92 21.56 -9.24
C LEU A 242 -2.43 21.76 -10.67
N LEU A 243 -2.24 22.95 -11.25
CA LEU A 243 -2.68 23.26 -12.60
C LEU A 243 -1.96 22.40 -13.66
N LYS A 244 -0.65 22.18 -13.50
CA LYS A 244 0.12 21.30 -14.40
C LYS A 244 -0.37 19.86 -14.34
N ALA A 245 -0.62 19.34 -13.14
CA ALA A 245 -1.15 18.00 -12.95
C ALA A 245 -2.58 17.88 -13.50
N TYR A 246 -3.45 18.85 -13.22
CA TYR A 246 -4.82 18.90 -13.73
C TYR A 246 -4.88 18.89 -15.26
N TYR A 247 -4.08 19.74 -15.92
CA TYR A 247 -3.98 19.75 -17.38
C TYR A 247 -3.58 18.38 -17.94
N LYS A 248 -2.60 17.71 -17.31
CA LYS A 248 -2.15 16.38 -17.70
C LYS A 248 -3.25 15.32 -17.53
N VAL A 249 -4.00 15.37 -16.43
CA VAL A 249 -5.16 14.50 -16.21
C VAL A 249 -6.21 14.72 -17.29
N CYS A 250 -6.61 15.96 -17.58
CA CYS A 250 -7.55 16.27 -18.65
C CYS A 250 -7.07 15.77 -20.02
N LYS A 251 -5.78 15.95 -20.33
CA LYS A 251 -5.16 15.44 -21.55
C LYS A 251 -5.23 13.91 -21.62
N SER A 252 -4.95 13.22 -20.52
CA SER A 252 -5.02 11.76 -20.48
C SER A 252 -6.45 11.23 -20.62
N ILE A 253 -7.43 11.88 -19.98
CA ILE A 253 -8.85 11.57 -20.20
C ILE A 253 -9.22 11.68 -21.68
N LYS A 254 -8.74 12.73 -22.36
CA LYS A 254 -8.93 12.86 -23.81
C LYS A 254 -8.27 11.72 -24.58
N HIS A 255 -7.00 11.42 -24.31
CA HIS A 255 -6.31 10.29 -24.95
C HIS A 255 -7.06 8.97 -24.75
N CYS A 256 -7.56 8.69 -23.55
CA CYS A 256 -8.35 7.49 -23.26
C CYS A 256 -9.65 7.44 -24.08
N ARG A 257 -10.36 8.58 -24.23
CA ARG A 257 -11.57 8.65 -25.06
C ARG A 257 -11.25 8.43 -26.54
N ASP A 258 -10.26 9.15 -27.05
CA ASP A 258 -9.81 9.04 -28.45
C ASP A 258 -9.36 7.60 -28.76
N PHE A 259 -8.64 6.96 -27.83
CA PHE A 259 -8.25 5.56 -27.94
C PHE A 259 -9.47 4.63 -27.95
N ASN A 260 -10.37 4.76 -26.98
CA ASN A 260 -11.56 3.91 -26.88
C ASN A 260 -12.45 4.01 -28.13
N ASP A 261 -12.68 5.21 -28.65
CA ASP A 261 -13.50 5.44 -29.84
C ASP A 261 -12.88 4.84 -31.11
N ASN A 262 -11.55 4.86 -31.22
CA ASN A 262 -10.84 4.22 -32.33
C ASN A 262 -10.78 2.70 -32.17
N PHE A 263 -10.52 2.23 -30.96
CA PHE A 263 -10.40 0.80 -30.66
C PHE A 263 -11.72 0.06 -30.88
N ILE A 264 -12.86 0.63 -30.48
CA ILE A 264 -14.18 0.03 -30.71
C ILE A 264 -14.44 -0.19 -32.21
N LYS A 265 -14.11 0.79 -33.06
CA LYS A 265 -14.29 0.66 -34.52
C LYS A 265 -13.47 -0.50 -35.10
N VAL A 266 -12.22 -0.63 -34.65
CA VAL A 266 -11.31 -1.69 -35.07
C VAL A 266 -11.78 -3.05 -34.55
N TYR A 267 -12.19 -3.12 -33.29
CA TYR A 267 -12.76 -4.31 -32.67
C TYR A 267 -14.01 -4.80 -33.41
N ASP A 268 -14.96 -3.90 -33.71
CA ASP A 268 -16.19 -4.25 -34.43
C ASP A 268 -15.90 -4.73 -35.86
N LYS A 269 -14.92 -4.12 -36.54
CA LYS A 269 -14.45 -4.60 -37.85
C LYS A 269 -13.95 -6.05 -37.76
N ILE A 270 -13.02 -6.32 -36.83
CA ILE A 270 -12.44 -7.66 -36.65
C ILE A 270 -13.52 -8.68 -36.26
N LYS A 271 -14.41 -8.31 -35.32
CA LYS A 271 -15.52 -9.15 -34.88
C LYS A 271 -16.45 -9.52 -36.03
N ASN A 272 -16.83 -8.55 -36.86
CA ASN A 272 -17.70 -8.81 -38.02
C ASN A 272 -17.02 -9.72 -39.05
N SER A 273 -15.73 -9.49 -39.33
CA SER A 273 -14.94 -10.39 -40.18
C SER A 273 -14.90 -11.81 -39.61
N PHE A 274 -14.68 -11.97 -38.30
CA PHE A 274 -14.69 -13.27 -37.64
C PHE A 274 -16.06 -13.97 -37.70
N MET A 275 -17.16 -13.24 -37.50
CA MET A 275 -18.51 -13.81 -37.62
C MET A 275 -18.82 -14.25 -39.07
N SER A 276 -18.26 -13.57 -40.06
CA SER A 276 -18.42 -13.96 -41.46
C SER A 276 -17.69 -15.27 -41.80
N LEU A 277 -16.55 -15.56 -41.14
CA LEU A 277 -15.81 -16.82 -41.29
C LEU A 277 -16.63 -18.04 -40.86
N GLN A 278 -17.41 -17.94 -39.78
CA GLN A 278 -18.27 -19.04 -39.32
C GLN A 278 -19.31 -19.47 -40.37
N ASN A 279 -19.60 -18.61 -41.35
CA ASN A 279 -20.63 -18.80 -42.35
C ASN A 279 -20.08 -19.05 -43.78
N SER A 280 -18.76 -19.15 -43.98
CA SER A 280 -18.14 -19.22 -45.32
C SER A 280 -17.32 -20.50 -45.56
N GLN A 281 -17.19 -20.95 -46.82
CA GLN A 281 -16.34 -22.10 -47.22
C GLN A 281 -14.88 -21.70 -47.57
N LYS A 282 -14.56 -20.40 -47.67
CA LYS A 282 -13.20 -19.90 -48.01
C LYS A 282 -12.50 -19.40 -46.76
N ASN A 283 -11.91 -20.32 -46.00
CA ASN A 283 -11.42 -20.00 -44.66
C ASN A 283 -10.03 -19.35 -44.64
N GLU A 284 -9.10 -19.73 -45.53
CA GLU A 284 -7.69 -19.30 -45.38
C GLU A 284 -7.43 -17.81 -45.68
N ILE A 285 -8.00 -17.26 -46.76
CA ILE A 285 -7.76 -15.85 -47.15
C ILE A 285 -8.35 -14.89 -46.12
N PHE A 286 -9.58 -15.15 -45.67
CA PHE A 286 -10.23 -14.34 -44.64
C PHE A 286 -9.53 -14.43 -43.29
N ILE A 287 -8.99 -15.60 -42.93
CA ILE A 287 -8.16 -15.74 -41.72
C ILE A 287 -6.90 -14.87 -41.84
N GLN A 288 -6.23 -14.87 -43.01
CA GLN A 288 -5.05 -14.01 -43.22
C GLN A 288 -5.36 -12.52 -43.11
N GLU A 289 -6.49 -12.06 -43.65
CA GLU A 289 -6.92 -10.66 -43.54
C GLU A 289 -7.20 -10.27 -42.09
N ILE A 290 -7.87 -11.14 -41.31
CA ILE A 290 -8.11 -10.90 -39.89
C ILE A 290 -6.79 -10.82 -39.11
N ILE A 291 -5.85 -11.71 -39.39
CA ILE A 291 -4.51 -11.68 -38.77
C ILE A 291 -3.81 -10.35 -39.08
N GLN A 292 -3.83 -9.90 -40.33
CA GLN A 292 -3.24 -8.61 -40.72
C GLN A 292 -3.90 -7.41 -40.01
N ASP A 293 -5.22 -7.42 -39.87
CA ASP A 293 -5.95 -6.38 -39.12
C ASP A 293 -5.57 -6.38 -37.63
N ILE A 294 -5.42 -7.56 -37.01
CA ILE A 294 -4.95 -7.71 -35.63
C ILE A 294 -3.51 -7.18 -35.49
N ASP A 295 -2.59 -7.57 -36.38
CA ASP A 295 -1.19 -7.13 -36.34
C ASP A 295 -1.05 -5.61 -36.52
N LYS A 296 -1.85 -5.03 -37.40
CA LYS A 296 -1.93 -3.57 -37.57
C LYS A 296 -2.42 -2.88 -36.30
N THR A 297 -3.43 -3.45 -35.65
CA THR A 297 -3.95 -2.93 -34.38
C THR A 297 -2.90 -2.98 -33.30
N LYS A 298 -2.16 -4.10 -33.18
CA LYS A 298 -1.07 -4.25 -32.23
C LYS A 298 0.01 -3.18 -32.44
N THR A 299 0.41 -2.95 -33.69
CA THR A 299 1.39 -1.91 -34.05
C THR A 299 0.92 -0.51 -33.63
N GLN A 300 -0.37 -0.20 -33.82
CA GLN A 300 -0.94 1.08 -33.38
C GLN A 300 -0.93 1.22 -31.85
N ILE A 301 -1.23 0.15 -31.10
CA ILE A 301 -1.15 0.16 -29.63
C ILE A 301 0.30 0.37 -29.19
N ASP A 302 1.27 -0.28 -29.84
CA ASP A 302 2.70 -0.08 -29.58
C ASP A 302 3.13 1.38 -29.81
N GLU A 303 2.73 2.00 -30.91
CA GLU A 303 3.00 3.41 -31.21
C GLU A 303 2.38 4.35 -30.16
N LEU A 304 1.15 4.07 -29.73
CA LEU A 304 0.48 4.84 -28.68
C LEU A 304 1.20 4.72 -27.34
N CYS A 305 1.60 3.53 -26.93
CA CYS A 305 2.39 3.33 -25.71
C CYS A 305 3.71 4.13 -25.74
N ASN A 306 4.36 4.23 -26.90
CA ASN A 306 5.61 4.96 -27.05
C ASN A 306 5.43 6.49 -27.05
N THR A 307 4.31 6.99 -27.59
CA THR A 307 4.05 8.44 -27.74
C THR A 307 3.21 9.04 -26.61
N GLN A 308 2.31 8.26 -26.02
CA GLN A 308 1.36 8.65 -24.97
C GLN A 308 1.67 7.89 -23.68
N LYS A 309 2.70 8.35 -22.97
CA LYS A 309 3.21 7.68 -21.75
C LYS A 309 2.17 7.50 -20.63
N ASP A 310 1.12 8.32 -20.65
CA ASP A 310 -0.02 8.20 -19.74
C ASP A 310 -0.83 6.91 -19.96
N LEU A 311 -0.87 6.39 -21.18
CA LEU A 311 -1.59 5.17 -21.52
C LEU A 311 -0.81 3.89 -21.23
N ILE A 312 0.53 3.97 -21.07
CA ILE A 312 1.40 2.80 -20.83
C ILE A 312 0.87 1.94 -19.66
N GLN A 313 0.36 2.57 -18.61
CA GLN A 313 -0.12 1.82 -17.45
C GLN A 313 -1.34 0.95 -17.76
N ILE A 314 -2.19 1.38 -18.70
CA ILE A 314 -3.42 0.68 -19.09
C ILE A 314 -3.12 -0.31 -20.21
N LEU A 315 -2.35 0.12 -21.21
CA LEU A 315 -2.10 -0.62 -22.44
C LEU A 315 -0.91 -1.58 -22.36
N GLY A 316 0.06 -1.31 -21.47
CA GLY A 316 1.28 -2.11 -21.33
C GLY A 316 1.04 -3.62 -21.15
N PRO A 317 0.10 -4.06 -20.28
CA PRO A 317 -0.22 -5.48 -20.13
C PRO A 317 -0.80 -6.17 -21.38
N LEU A 318 -1.31 -5.40 -22.36
CA LEU A 318 -1.82 -5.95 -23.63
C LEU A 318 -0.68 -6.26 -24.62
N LEU A 319 0.53 -5.77 -24.35
CA LEU A 319 1.69 -5.88 -25.22
C LEU A 319 2.67 -7.01 -24.83
N THR A 320 2.48 -7.60 -23.65
CA THR A 320 3.31 -8.68 -23.07
C THR A 320 2.69 -10.04 -23.25
#